data_AF-A0A6A8ETA1-F1
#
_entry.id   AF-A0A6A8ETA1-F1
#
_cell.length_a   1.000
_cell.length_b   1.000
_cell.length_c   1.000
_cell.angle_alpha   90.00
_cell.angle_beta   90.00
_cell.angle_gamma   90.00
#
_symmetry.space_group_name_H-M   'P 1'
#
loop_
_entity.id
_entity.type
_entity.pdbx_description
1 polymer ?
#
loop_
_entity_poly.entity_id
_entity_poly.type
_entity_poly.pdbx_seq_one_letter_code
_entity_poly.pdbx_strand_id
1 'polypeptide(L)'
;MRDLILQLSKSSIYSTNPSEVENFLFGQGFIKVRKIDDGSWIGILPLAYTTSVCMDIEEITPFRYRWCFANPVEALYLFDTATEFYEIPKKRSSLKGHRYRVAPLLVENDELGFPKW
;
A
#
# COMPACT_ATOMS: atom_id res chain seq x y z
N MET A 1 -8.82 0.72 -35.02
CA MET A 1 -9.77 0.96 -33.91
C MET A 1 -9.95 -0.28 -33.02
N ARG A 2 -9.90 -1.52 -33.55
CA ARG A 2 -9.89 -2.75 -32.75
C ARG A 2 -8.64 -2.90 -31.87
N ASP A 3 -7.49 -2.40 -32.31
CA ASP A 3 -6.23 -2.49 -31.56
C ASP A 3 -6.18 -1.60 -30.32
N LEU A 4 -6.94 -0.48 -30.31
CA LEU A 4 -7.02 0.42 -29.16
C LEU A 4 -7.85 -0.19 -28.02
N ILE A 5 -8.91 -0.94 -28.36
CA ILE A 5 -9.78 -1.61 -27.38
C ILE A 5 -9.06 -2.81 -26.75
N LEU A 6 -8.19 -3.50 -27.51
CA LEU A 6 -7.33 -4.58 -27.00
C LEU A 6 -6.13 -4.08 -26.18
N GLN A 7 -5.69 -2.84 -26.37
CA GLN A 7 -4.73 -2.19 -25.46
C GLN A 7 -5.37 -1.74 -24.15
N LEU A 8 -6.64 -1.33 -24.19
CA LEU A 8 -7.41 -0.91 -23.00
C LEU A 8 -8.01 -2.08 -22.21
N SER A 9 -8.03 -3.31 -22.74
CA SER A 9 -8.45 -4.51 -22.00
C SER A 9 -7.33 -5.13 -21.16
N LYS A 10 -6.13 -4.54 -21.14
CA LYS A 10 -4.94 -5.06 -20.45
C LYS A 10 -4.53 -4.29 -19.20
N SER A 11 -5.23 -3.22 -18.84
CA SER A 11 -4.86 -2.41 -17.68
C SER A 11 -5.36 -2.96 -16.36
N SER A 12 -6.06 -4.11 -16.34
CA SER A 12 -6.67 -4.56 -15.11
C SER A 12 -5.78 -5.36 -14.19
N ILE A 13 -5.40 -4.79 -13.05
CA ILE A 13 -4.92 -5.56 -11.89
C ILE A 13 -6.03 -6.45 -11.27
N TYR A 14 -7.28 -6.33 -11.74
CA TYR A 14 -8.28 -7.38 -11.59
C TYR A 14 -8.10 -8.51 -12.61
N SER A 15 -6.93 -8.58 -13.28
CA SER A 15 -6.50 -9.78 -13.99
C SER A 15 -6.68 -10.97 -13.05
N THR A 16 -7.31 -12.02 -13.55
CA THR A 16 -7.45 -13.28 -12.82
C THR A 16 -6.11 -13.99 -12.64
N ASN A 17 -5.02 -13.46 -13.21
CA ASN A 17 -3.67 -13.96 -13.10
C ASN A 17 -2.84 -13.11 -12.12
N PRO A 18 -2.64 -13.56 -10.86
CA PRO A 18 -1.89 -12.82 -9.85
C PRO A 18 -0.46 -12.46 -10.30
N SER A 19 0.21 -13.33 -11.05
CA SER A 19 1.59 -13.13 -11.50
C SER A 19 1.74 -11.91 -12.43
N GLU A 20 0.72 -11.60 -13.24
CA GLU A 20 0.73 -10.39 -14.08
C GLU A 20 0.66 -9.12 -13.23
N VAL A 21 -0.18 -9.15 -12.18
CA VAL A 21 -0.31 -8.05 -11.23
C VAL A 21 1.00 -7.85 -10.48
N GLU A 22 1.61 -8.93 -10.00
CA GLU A 22 2.90 -8.86 -9.29
C GLU A 22 3.98 -8.25 -10.18
N ASN A 23 4.13 -8.73 -11.42
CA ASN A 23 5.10 -8.19 -12.37
C ASN A 23 4.86 -6.72 -12.68
N PHE A 24 3.59 -6.32 -12.86
CA PHE A 24 3.24 -4.91 -13.05
C PHE A 24 3.69 -4.06 -11.85
N LEU A 25 3.37 -4.50 -10.63
CA LEU A 25 3.71 -3.76 -9.41
C LEU A 25 5.22 -3.71 -9.16
N PHE A 26 5.94 -4.80 -9.39
CA PHE A 26 7.41 -4.78 -9.36
C PHE A 26 7.98 -3.78 -10.39
N GLY A 27 7.37 -3.68 -11.57
CA GLY A 27 7.71 -2.66 -12.57
C GLY A 27 7.45 -1.21 -12.10
N GLN A 28 6.56 -0.99 -11.13
CA GLN A 28 6.33 0.32 -10.50
C GLN A 28 7.29 0.62 -9.33
N GLY A 29 8.26 -0.26 -9.05
CA GLY A 29 9.28 -0.07 -8.02
C GLY A 29 8.93 -0.66 -6.65
N PHE A 30 7.82 -1.39 -6.53
CA PHE A 30 7.58 -2.21 -5.34
C PHE A 30 8.64 -3.31 -5.24
N ILE A 31 9.05 -3.66 -4.01
CA ILE A 31 10.06 -4.72 -3.77
C ILE A 31 9.45 -6.00 -3.22
N LYS A 32 8.23 -5.92 -2.69
CA LYS A 32 7.41 -7.03 -2.22
C LYS A 32 5.96 -6.67 -2.48
N VAL A 33 5.16 -7.63 -2.92
CA VAL A 33 3.73 -7.48 -3.14
C VAL A 33 3.03 -8.78 -2.77
N ARG A 34 1.78 -8.68 -2.33
CA ARG A 34 0.90 -9.84 -2.17
C ARG A 34 -0.55 -9.39 -2.13
N LYS A 35 -1.44 -10.33 -2.39
CA LYS A 35 -2.87 -10.18 -2.12
C LYS A 35 -3.14 -10.57 -0.66
N ILE A 36 -4.00 -9.82 0.03
CA ILE A 36 -4.44 -10.13 1.40
C ILE A 36 -5.84 -10.74 1.38
N ASP A 37 -6.33 -11.18 2.54
CA ASP A 37 -7.53 -12.01 2.67
C ASP A 37 -8.81 -11.30 2.21
N ASP A 38 -8.90 -9.98 2.38
CA ASP A 38 -10.00 -9.15 1.86
C ASP A 38 -9.99 -8.98 0.33
N GLY A 39 -8.97 -9.49 -0.35
CA GLY A 39 -8.78 -9.42 -1.80
C GLY A 39 -8.03 -8.19 -2.28
N SER A 40 -7.64 -7.25 -1.42
CA SER A 40 -6.83 -6.09 -1.77
C SER A 40 -5.37 -6.49 -2.01
N TRP A 41 -4.72 -5.76 -2.92
CA TRP A 41 -3.28 -5.86 -3.13
C TRP A 41 -2.54 -4.90 -2.20
N ILE A 42 -1.46 -5.39 -1.61
CA ILE A 42 -0.55 -4.58 -0.78
C ILE A 42 0.87 -4.72 -1.29
N GLY A 43 1.71 -3.72 -1.00
CA GLY A 43 3.09 -3.72 -1.47
C GLY A 43 4.02 -2.87 -0.62
N ILE A 44 5.29 -3.27 -0.58
CA ILE A 44 6.38 -2.49 0.02
C ILE A 44 7.06 -1.65 -1.06
N LEU A 45 7.07 -0.34 -0.86
CA LEU A 45 7.76 0.62 -1.72
C LEU A 45 8.81 1.38 -0.89
N PRO A 46 10.11 1.21 -1.18
CA PRO A 46 11.16 2.03 -0.59
C PRO A 46 11.03 3.50 -1.02
N LEU A 47 11.13 4.42 -0.07
CA LEU A 47 11.20 5.86 -0.30
C LEU A 47 12.57 6.38 0.12
N ALA A 48 12.88 7.65 -0.17
CA ALA A 48 14.19 8.25 0.12
C ALA A 48 14.65 8.08 1.59
N TYR A 49 13.72 8.09 2.55
CA TYR A 49 14.03 8.04 3.99
C TYR A 49 13.17 7.05 4.79
N THR A 50 12.21 6.39 4.15
CA THR A 50 11.25 5.50 4.84
C THR A 50 10.93 4.29 3.96
N THR A 51 10.46 3.23 4.58
CA THR A 51 9.88 2.08 3.90
C THR A 51 8.36 2.19 3.99
N SER A 52 7.70 2.26 2.83
CA SER A 52 6.25 2.42 2.79
C SER A 52 5.55 1.09 2.53
N VAL A 53 4.40 0.89 3.20
CA VAL A 53 3.47 -0.19 2.95
C VAL A 53 2.21 0.42 2.35
N CYS A 54 2.03 0.23 1.05
CA CYS A 54 0.85 0.66 0.30
C CYS A 54 -0.23 -0.41 0.41
N MET A 55 -1.41 -0.01 0.85
CA MET A 55 -2.57 -0.86 1.07
C MET A 55 -3.66 -0.51 0.06
N ASP A 56 -4.35 -1.54 -0.43
CA ASP A 56 -5.44 -1.43 -1.40
C ASP A 56 -4.97 -0.67 -2.66
N ILE A 57 -4.00 -1.27 -3.34
CA ILE A 57 -3.41 -0.75 -4.57
C ILE A 57 -4.38 -1.01 -5.73
N GLU A 58 -4.76 0.04 -6.47
CA GLU A 58 -5.60 -0.06 -7.67
C GLU A 58 -4.82 0.33 -8.95
N GLU A 59 -5.39 0.18 -10.15
CA GLU A 59 -4.69 0.39 -11.44
C GLU A 59 -4.20 1.83 -11.59
N ILE A 60 -5.06 2.74 -11.17
CA ILE A 60 -4.89 4.19 -11.26
C ILE A 60 -4.46 4.77 -9.91
N THR A 61 -4.42 3.96 -8.85
CA THR A 61 -4.18 4.42 -7.49
C THR A 61 -3.05 3.65 -6.83
N PRO A 62 -1.90 4.27 -6.54
CA PRO A 62 -0.78 3.54 -5.94
C PRO A 62 -1.07 3.06 -4.50
N PHE A 63 -2.18 3.51 -3.90
CA PHE A 63 -2.70 3.11 -2.59
C PHE A 63 -4.04 3.81 -2.31
N ARG A 64 -4.90 3.16 -1.52
CA ARG A 64 -5.95 3.85 -0.73
C ARG A 64 -5.42 4.34 0.61
N TYR A 65 -4.52 3.55 1.21
CA TYR A 65 -3.83 3.88 2.46
C TYR A 65 -2.35 3.53 2.37
N ARG A 66 -1.46 4.38 2.89
CA ARG A 66 -0.01 4.13 2.89
C ARG A 66 0.58 4.44 4.25
N TRP A 67 1.25 3.46 4.85
CA TRP A 67 2.01 3.60 6.08
C TRP A 67 3.48 3.81 5.76
N CYS A 68 4.16 4.77 6.40
CA CYS A 68 5.59 5.04 6.18
C CYS A 68 6.39 4.83 7.46
N PHE A 69 7.27 3.84 7.47
CA PHE A 69 8.10 3.48 8.62
C PHE A 69 9.54 3.91 8.41
N ALA A 70 10.20 4.40 9.46
CA ALA A 70 11.65 4.59 9.44
C ALA A 70 12.40 3.26 9.58
N ASN A 71 11.83 2.27 10.26
CA ASN A 71 12.42 0.94 10.39
C ASN A 71 11.78 -0.03 9.38
N PRO A 72 12.54 -0.54 8.39
CA PRO A 72 12.02 -1.50 7.41
C PRO A 72 11.46 -2.79 8.05
N VAL A 73 11.92 -3.19 9.24
CA VAL A 73 11.45 -4.38 9.94
C VAL A 73 9.98 -4.23 10.38
N GLU A 74 9.56 -3.04 10.80
CA GLU A 74 8.15 -2.79 11.15
C GLU A 74 7.26 -2.77 9.90
N ALA A 75 7.75 -2.20 8.79
CA ALA A 75 7.06 -2.25 7.51
C ALA A 75 6.89 -3.70 7.02
N LEU A 76 7.94 -4.52 7.10
CA LEU A 76 7.89 -5.94 6.78
C LEU A 76 6.90 -6.69 7.68
N TYR A 77 6.91 -6.41 8.99
CA TYR A 77 5.97 -7.02 9.92
C TYR A 77 4.52 -6.72 9.53
N LEU A 78 4.18 -5.44 9.27
CA LEU A 78 2.84 -5.09 8.79
C LEU A 78 2.50 -5.81 7.49
N PHE A 79 3.42 -5.78 6.52
CA PHE A 79 3.22 -6.44 5.24
C PHE A 79 2.98 -7.94 5.40
N ASP A 80 3.67 -8.63 6.30
CA ASP A 80 3.53 -10.08 6.48
C ASP A 80 2.26 -10.44 7.28
N THR A 81 1.79 -9.57 8.19
CA THR A 81 0.66 -9.90 9.09
C THR A 81 -0.68 -9.31 8.70
N ALA A 82 -0.74 -8.31 7.81
CA ALA A 82 -2.00 -7.64 7.49
C ALA A 82 -3.01 -8.56 6.80
N THR A 83 -4.25 -8.58 7.27
CA THR A 83 -5.34 -9.36 6.65
C THR A 83 -6.36 -8.48 5.94
N GLU A 84 -6.43 -7.21 6.31
CA GLU A 84 -7.38 -6.22 5.78
C GLU A 84 -6.72 -4.86 5.56
N PHE A 85 -7.17 -4.09 4.57
CA PHE A 85 -6.49 -2.84 4.20
C PHE A 85 -6.67 -1.70 5.22
N TYR A 86 -7.71 -1.77 6.05
CA TYR A 86 -8.01 -0.80 7.09
C TYR A 86 -7.39 -1.16 8.46
N GLU A 87 -6.53 -2.19 8.51
CA GLU A 87 -5.81 -2.55 9.73
C GLU A 87 -4.79 -1.45 10.12
N ILE A 88 -4.83 -1.06 11.39
CA ILE A 88 -3.85 -0.14 11.97
C ILE A 88 -2.61 -0.96 12.42
N PRO A 89 -1.38 -0.53 12.08
CA PRO A 89 -0.17 -1.26 12.44
C PRO A 89 -0.03 -1.45 13.95
N LYS A 90 0.14 -2.71 14.36
CA LYS A 90 0.34 -3.12 15.76
C LYS A 90 1.73 -2.74 16.27
N LYS A 91 2.75 -2.83 15.42
CA LYS A 91 4.13 -2.35 15.69
C LYS A 91 4.35 -1.07 14.90
N ARG A 92 4.44 0.06 15.60
CA ARG A 92 4.48 1.40 14.99
C ARG A 92 5.42 2.38 15.68
N SER A 93 6.37 1.90 16.50
CA SER A 93 7.36 2.75 17.16
C SER A 93 8.22 3.55 16.18
N SER A 94 8.38 3.05 14.95
CA SER A 94 9.13 3.73 13.89
C SER A 94 8.23 4.42 12.86
N LEU A 95 6.90 4.42 13.06
CA LEU A 95 5.96 5.02 12.14
C LEU A 95 6.22 6.54 12.08
N LYS A 96 6.50 7.05 10.88
CA LYS A 96 6.78 8.46 10.63
C LYS A 96 5.57 9.22 10.09
N GLY A 97 4.56 8.50 9.63
CA GLY A 97 3.31 9.08 9.17
C GLY A 97 2.59 8.13 8.21
N HIS A 98 1.46 8.61 7.71
CA HIS A 98 0.63 7.86 6.78
C HIS A 98 -0.09 8.79 5.81
N ARG A 99 -0.47 8.24 4.65
CA ARG A 99 -1.31 8.94 3.66
C ARG A 99 -2.56 8.14 3.39
N TYR A 100 -3.64 8.84 3.11
CA TYR A 100 -4.95 8.26 2.83
C TYR A 100 -5.71 9.13 1.85
N ARG A 101 -6.72 8.55 1.20
CA ARG A 101 -7.57 9.26 0.22
C ARG A 101 -8.81 9.91 0.82
N VAL A 102 -9.41 9.26 1.82
CA VAL A 102 -10.72 9.65 2.36
C VAL A 102 -10.59 10.15 3.80
N ALA A 103 -10.30 9.25 4.73
CA ALA A 103 -10.19 9.55 6.15
C ALA A 103 -8.98 8.84 6.79
N PRO A 104 -8.38 9.43 7.83
CA PRO A 104 -7.31 8.78 8.58
C PRO A 104 -7.88 7.63 9.41
N LEU A 105 -7.20 6.48 9.39
CA LEU A 105 -7.45 5.39 10.33
C LEU A 105 -6.83 5.65 11.70
N LEU A 106 -5.70 6.36 11.72
CA LEU A 106 -4.98 6.74 12.91
C LEU A 106 -4.94 8.26 13.01
N VAL A 107 -5.39 8.79 14.15
CA VAL A 107 -5.23 10.19 14.53
C VAL A 107 -4.49 10.18 15.86
N GLU A 108 -3.24 10.62 15.85
CA GLU A 108 -2.47 10.79 17.09
C GLU A 108 -2.46 12.26 17.45
N ASN A 109 -2.62 12.59 18.73
CA ASN A 109 -2.49 13.95 19.21
C ASN A 109 -1.08 14.19 19.78
N ASP A 110 -0.60 15.43 19.69
CA ASP A 110 0.60 15.89 20.38
C ASP A 110 0.34 16.15 21.87
N GLU A 111 1.38 16.59 22.58
CA GLU A 111 1.32 16.87 24.03
C GLU A 111 0.33 17.98 24.38
N LEU A 112 -0.03 18.82 23.41
CA LEU A 112 -0.97 19.93 23.54
C LEU A 112 -2.39 19.54 23.11
N GLY A 113 -2.59 18.30 22.64
CA GLY A 113 -3.88 17.78 22.19
C GLY A 113 -4.22 18.06 20.73
N PHE A 114 -3.29 18.58 19.93
CA PHE A 114 -3.52 18.82 18.50
C PHE A 114 -3.18 17.57 17.67
N PRO A 115 -3.93 17.28 16.59
CA PRO A 115 -3.58 16.19 15.69
C PRO A 115 -2.18 16.35 15.10
N LYS A 116 -1.35 15.33 15.28
CA LYS A 116 -0.07 15.17 14.61
C LYS A 116 -0.33 15.03 13.10
N TRP A 117 0.43 15.80 12.31
CA TRP A 117 0.39 15.79 10.85
C TRP A 117 1.04 14.54 10.24
#